data_AF-A0A7C0UKQ1-F1
#
_entry.id   AF-A0A7C0UKQ1-F1
#
_cell.length_a   1.000
_cell.length_b   1.000
_cell.length_c   1.000
_cell.angle_alpha   90.00
_cell.angle_beta   90.00
_cell.angle_gamma   90.00
#
_symmetry.space_group_name_H-M   'P 1'
#
loop_
_entity.id
_entity.type
_entity.pdbx_description
1 polymer ?
#
loop_
_entity_poly.entity_id
_entity_poly.type
_entity_poly.pdbx_seq_one_letter_code
_entity_poly.pdbx_strand_id
1 'polypeptide(L)'
;MEFGNIGVFLCSCGKTLNLDFKKIAKDLEKLEGVNVVERVERLCTEEGVAYIVDDLRRKDLDKFVVAACTNKNPLFIDIGEEWGLEHAGVEIVNIREECAWVHEGKSAATEKAKYLVRAAVLRDAKLPELLDVQVAPSILILGGQDALELAQDVADFEADIHILNSDPYFKRSSPVQPSFSPASRGSPFQFEDASVTSGAKIMGISGDLGDFTVEFETGRRIDISKCVDCEKCIEVCPEKAISRPDDSIFPSYIISDKCTDCGECQTVCPTGAIQLESETDTLKIGQIITFYDTTPREGVYKIKSKDRLQSQAAALKAALNLQGYKKER
;
A
#
# COMPACT_ATOMS: atom_id res chain seq x y z
N MET A 1 9.99 -16.05 20.18
CA MET A 1 9.77 -16.21 21.63
C MET A 1 9.20 -17.61 21.84
N GLU A 2 9.69 -18.35 22.84
CA GLU A 2 8.93 -19.49 23.39
C GLU A 2 7.81 -18.90 24.24
N PHE A 3 6.56 -19.23 23.94
CA PHE A 3 5.41 -18.77 24.72
C PHE A 3 5.29 -19.59 26.00
N GLY A 4 5.25 -18.91 27.15
CA GLY A 4 5.21 -19.53 28.45
C GLY A 4 3.81 -19.60 29.06
N ASN A 5 2.88 -18.73 28.64
CA ASN A 5 1.54 -18.58 29.22
C ASN A 5 0.46 -18.49 28.13
N ILE A 6 -0.04 -19.64 27.70
CA ILE A 6 -0.97 -19.78 26.58
C ILE A 6 -2.39 -20.00 27.09
N GLY A 7 -3.33 -19.20 26.59
CA GLY A 7 -4.77 -19.43 26.76
C GLY A 7 -5.42 -20.02 25.51
N VAL A 8 -6.26 -21.03 25.66
CA VAL A 8 -6.99 -21.65 24.54
C VAL A 8 -8.49 -21.51 24.75
N PHE A 9 -9.15 -20.82 23.82
CA PHE A 9 -10.57 -20.54 23.86
C PHE A 9 -11.31 -21.31 22.77
N LEU A 10 -12.14 -22.28 23.19
CA LEU A 10 -12.89 -23.18 22.32
C LEU A 10 -14.33 -22.67 22.15
N CYS A 11 -14.65 -22.09 20.99
CA CYS A 11 -16.00 -21.64 20.68
C CYS A 11 -16.87 -22.80 20.22
N SER A 12 -18.05 -22.97 20.82
CA SER A 12 -19.04 -23.95 20.34
C SER A 12 -20.07 -23.38 19.38
N CYS A 13 -19.94 -22.10 19.01
CA CYS A 13 -20.80 -21.39 18.06
C CYS A 13 -22.30 -21.62 18.34
N GLY A 14 -22.73 -21.43 19.58
CA GLY A 14 -24.10 -21.72 20.01
C GLY A 14 -24.46 -23.20 19.97
N LYS A 15 -23.52 -24.08 20.34
CA LYS A 15 -23.66 -25.56 20.33
C LYS A 15 -23.91 -26.18 18.95
N THR A 16 -23.58 -25.46 17.87
CA THR A 16 -23.72 -25.95 16.49
C THR A 16 -22.59 -26.87 16.05
N LEU A 17 -21.46 -26.89 16.78
CA LEU A 17 -20.32 -27.73 16.43
C LEU A 17 -20.44 -29.12 17.06
N ASN A 18 -20.55 -30.15 16.23
CA ASN A 18 -20.61 -31.55 16.66
C ASN A 18 -19.22 -32.09 17.04
N LEU A 19 -18.65 -31.56 18.12
CA LEU A 19 -17.33 -31.92 18.64
C LEU A 19 -17.41 -32.36 20.11
N ASP A 20 -16.49 -33.22 20.53
CA ASP A 20 -16.26 -33.49 21.94
C ASP A 20 -15.25 -32.49 22.53
N PHE A 21 -15.76 -31.34 22.93
CA PHE A 21 -14.95 -30.28 23.55
C PHE A 21 -14.27 -30.73 24.85
N LYS A 22 -14.84 -31.69 25.60
CA LYS A 22 -14.20 -32.21 26.81
C LYS A 22 -12.96 -33.01 26.47
N LYS A 23 -13.02 -33.80 25.39
CA LYS A 23 -11.86 -34.55 24.88
C LYS A 23 -10.78 -33.62 24.36
N ILE A 24 -11.16 -32.57 23.62
CA ILE A 24 -10.23 -31.56 23.11
C ILE A 24 -9.54 -30.84 24.27
N ALA A 25 -10.31 -30.32 25.24
CA ALA A 25 -9.75 -29.59 26.38
C ALA A 25 -8.75 -30.44 27.19
N LYS A 26 -9.11 -31.68 27.53
CA LYS A 26 -8.22 -32.61 28.24
C LYS A 26 -6.92 -32.96 27.51
N ASP A 27 -6.88 -32.83 26.18
CA ASP A 27 -5.65 -33.05 25.42
C ASP A 27 -4.74 -31.82 25.49
N LEU A 28 -5.34 -30.63 25.39
CA LEU A 28 -4.65 -29.35 25.38
C LEU A 28 -4.10 -28.96 26.75
N GLU A 29 -4.84 -29.27 27.83
CA GLU A 29 -4.40 -29.06 29.23
C GLU A 29 -3.12 -29.81 29.61
N LYS A 30 -2.68 -30.78 28.79
CA LYS A 30 -1.44 -31.55 29.02
C LYS A 30 -0.23 -30.92 28.33
N LEU A 31 -0.43 -29.92 27.49
CA LEU A 31 0.64 -29.27 26.76
C LEU A 31 1.35 -28.29 27.68
N GLU A 32 2.68 -28.26 27.59
CA GLU A 32 3.50 -27.29 28.29
C GLU A 32 3.14 -25.87 27.83
N GLY A 33 3.12 -24.93 28.78
CA GLY A 33 2.73 -23.54 28.53
C GLY A 33 1.22 -23.31 28.37
N VAL A 34 0.34 -24.33 28.41
CA VAL A 34 -1.11 -24.11 28.38
C VAL A 34 -1.65 -23.93 29.81
N ASN A 35 -2.02 -22.71 30.16
CA ASN A 35 -2.49 -22.35 31.50
C ASN A 35 -4.00 -22.23 31.59
N VAL A 36 -4.66 -22.03 30.45
CA VAL A 36 -6.10 -21.83 30.34
C VAL A 36 -6.63 -22.63 29.15
N VAL A 37 -7.68 -23.43 29.38
CA VAL A 37 -8.49 -24.00 28.30
C VAL A 37 -9.97 -23.79 28.63
N GLU A 38 -10.58 -22.80 28.00
CA GLU A 38 -11.98 -22.46 28.24
C GLU A 38 -12.86 -22.82 27.08
N ARG A 39 -14.04 -23.36 27.37
CA ARG A 39 -15.09 -23.55 26.38
C ARG A 39 -16.13 -22.45 26.54
N VAL A 40 -16.30 -21.65 25.49
CA VAL A 40 -17.28 -20.56 25.46
C VAL A 40 -18.34 -20.85 24.41
N GLU A 41 -19.60 -20.52 24.71
CA GLU A 41 -20.72 -20.80 23.81
C GLU A 41 -20.66 -19.91 22.56
N ARG A 42 -20.38 -18.62 22.75
CA ARG A 42 -20.19 -17.65 21.67
C ARG A 42 -19.06 -16.68 22.04
N LEU A 43 -17.87 -16.89 21.50
CA LEU A 43 -16.72 -15.99 21.76
C LEU A 43 -16.87 -14.60 21.14
N CYS A 44 -17.67 -14.45 20.09
CA CYS A 44 -17.82 -13.18 19.37
C CYS A 44 -18.87 -12.23 19.97
N THR A 45 -19.41 -12.53 21.15
CA THR A 45 -20.28 -11.61 21.90
C THR A 45 -19.48 -10.86 22.95
N GLU A 46 -20.02 -9.78 23.50
CA GLU A 46 -19.37 -9.00 24.56
C GLU A 46 -19.01 -9.88 25.77
N GLU A 47 -19.91 -10.77 26.18
CA GLU A 47 -19.64 -11.70 27.28
C GLU A 47 -18.53 -12.70 26.91
N GLY A 48 -18.51 -13.15 25.65
CA GLY A 48 -17.49 -14.07 25.14
C GLY A 48 -16.09 -13.46 25.13
N VAL A 49 -15.99 -12.20 24.66
CA VAL A 49 -14.75 -11.42 24.66
C VAL A 49 -14.28 -11.16 26.09
N ALA A 50 -15.19 -10.90 27.03
CA ALA A 50 -14.84 -10.67 28.43
C ALA A 50 -14.07 -11.84 29.07
N TYR A 51 -14.35 -13.09 28.69
CA TYR A 51 -13.56 -14.24 29.16
C TYR A 51 -12.09 -14.15 28.71
N ILE A 52 -11.86 -13.83 27.43
CA ILE A 52 -10.50 -13.68 26.88
C ILE A 52 -9.75 -12.57 27.62
N VAL A 53 -10.41 -11.41 27.79
CA VAL A 53 -9.81 -10.24 28.44
C VAL A 53 -9.56 -10.45 29.94
N ASP A 54 -10.46 -11.14 30.66
CA ASP A 54 -10.24 -11.45 32.09
C ASP A 54 -9.04 -12.39 32.27
N ASP A 55 -8.92 -13.41 31.43
CA ASP A 55 -7.80 -14.34 31.49
C ASP A 55 -6.48 -13.72 31.04
N LEU A 56 -6.47 -12.92 29.97
CA LEU A 56 -5.29 -12.12 29.57
C LEU A 56 -4.75 -11.32 30.76
N ARG A 57 -5.65 -10.64 31.49
CA ARG A 57 -5.28 -9.85 32.67
C ARG A 57 -4.82 -10.69 33.86
N ARG A 58 -5.54 -11.77 34.18
CA ARG A 58 -5.35 -12.51 35.45
C ARG A 58 -4.27 -13.57 35.37
N LYS A 59 -4.01 -14.08 34.17
CA LYS A 59 -3.09 -15.19 33.92
C LYS A 59 -1.83 -14.73 33.21
N ASP A 60 -1.73 -13.45 32.87
CA ASP A 60 -0.57 -12.86 32.19
C ASP A 60 -0.23 -13.66 30.92
N LEU A 61 -1.27 -13.87 30.11
CA LEU A 61 -1.14 -14.69 28.90
C LEU A 61 -0.30 -13.94 27.88
N ASP A 62 0.74 -14.58 27.38
CA ASP A 62 1.62 -14.08 26.31
C ASP A 62 1.21 -14.60 24.92
N LYS A 63 0.22 -15.50 24.89
CA LYS A 63 -0.44 -15.97 23.67
C LYS A 63 -1.86 -16.43 23.96
N PHE A 64 -2.75 -16.24 23.00
CA PHE A 64 -4.01 -16.97 23.00
C PHE A 64 -4.39 -17.58 21.65
N VAL A 65 -5.04 -18.74 21.73
CA VAL A 65 -5.53 -19.52 20.61
C VAL A 65 -7.06 -19.50 20.62
N VAL A 66 -7.67 -19.01 19.55
CA VAL A 66 -9.12 -19.02 19.35
C VAL A 66 -9.50 -20.14 18.41
N ALA A 67 -10.07 -21.22 18.93
CA ALA A 67 -10.62 -22.29 18.12
C ALA A 67 -12.09 -21.99 17.82
N ALA A 68 -12.38 -21.42 16.65
CA ALA A 68 -13.71 -20.94 16.28
C ALA A 68 -13.95 -21.00 14.76
N CYS A 69 -14.66 -19.99 14.24
CA CYS A 69 -14.88 -19.73 12.82
C CYS A 69 -13.97 -18.61 12.33
N THR A 70 -13.83 -18.45 11.01
CA THR A 70 -13.00 -17.40 10.41
C THR A 70 -13.70 -16.04 10.24
N ASN A 71 -15.02 -15.98 10.38
CA ASN A 71 -15.80 -14.76 10.13
C ASN A 71 -15.52 -13.59 11.11
N LYS A 72 -14.88 -13.88 12.24
CA LYS A 72 -14.66 -12.92 13.33
C LYS A 72 -13.17 -12.75 13.64
N ASN A 73 -12.30 -13.07 12.68
CA ASN A 73 -10.86 -12.93 12.87
C ASN A 73 -10.41 -11.51 13.23
N PRO A 74 -10.90 -10.44 12.55
CA PRO A 74 -10.48 -9.07 12.89
C PRO A 74 -10.68 -8.73 14.37
N LEU A 75 -11.83 -9.11 14.95
CA LEU A 75 -12.12 -8.89 16.37
C LEU A 75 -11.04 -9.46 17.30
N PHE A 76 -10.58 -10.69 17.06
CA PHE A 76 -9.59 -11.32 17.93
C PHE A 76 -8.18 -10.78 17.70
N ILE A 77 -7.88 -10.33 16.48
CA ILE A 77 -6.62 -9.64 16.17
C ILE A 77 -6.59 -8.30 16.91
N ASP A 78 -7.66 -7.49 16.81
CA ASP A 78 -7.79 -6.20 17.49
C ASP A 78 -7.59 -6.35 19.01
N ILE A 79 -8.17 -7.40 19.63
CA ILE A 79 -7.97 -7.69 21.07
C ILE A 79 -6.49 -7.96 21.40
N GLY A 80 -5.79 -8.72 20.55
CA GLY A 80 -4.37 -8.98 20.75
C GLY A 80 -3.52 -7.73 20.66
N GLU A 81 -3.77 -6.89 19.66
CA GLU A 81 -3.08 -5.61 19.47
C GLU A 81 -3.30 -4.68 20.66
N GLU A 82 -4.55 -4.56 21.15
CA GLU A 82 -4.87 -3.76 22.34
C GLU A 82 -4.13 -4.24 23.60
N TRP A 83 -3.82 -5.54 23.69
CA TRP A 83 -3.09 -6.16 24.81
C TRP A 83 -1.58 -6.24 24.59
N GLY A 84 -1.07 -5.67 23.50
CA GLY A 84 0.37 -5.71 23.19
C GLY A 84 0.89 -7.10 22.83
N LEU A 85 0.00 -8.03 22.46
CA LEU A 85 0.39 -9.31 21.87
C LEU A 85 0.70 -9.06 20.40
N GLU A 86 1.98 -9.10 20.03
CA GLU A 86 2.42 -9.01 18.64
C GLU A 86 1.72 -10.08 17.76
N HIS A 87 1.75 -9.93 16.43
CA HIS A 87 0.99 -10.80 15.50
C HIS A 87 1.13 -12.31 15.71
N ALA A 88 2.20 -12.77 16.34
CA ALA A 88 2.43 -14.18 16.61
C ALA A 88 1.84 -14.68 17.95
N GLY A 89 1.36 -13.76 18.82
CA GLY A 89 0.67 -14.04 20.09
C GLY A 89 -0.83 -14.31 19.93
N VAL A 90 -1.42 -14.14 18.75
CA VAL A 90 -2.82 -14.47 18.47
C VAL A 90 -2.90 -15.52 17.36
N GLU A 91 -3.43 -16.69 17.70
CA GLU A 91 -3.63 -17.79 16.74
C GLU A 91 -5.11 -18.10 16.59
N ILE A 92 -5.61 -18.14 15.35
CA ILE A 92 -7.02 -18.43 15.09
C ILE A 92 -7.14 -19.73 14.29
N VAL A 93 -7.87 -20.69 14.87
CA VAL A 93 -8.02 -22.03 14.33
C VAL A 93 -9.45 -22.25 13.88
N ASN A 94 -9.63 -22.53 12.60
CA ASN A 94 -10.93 -22.85 12.03
C ASN A 94 -11.36 -24.28 12.40
N ILE A 95 -12.20 -24.40 13.42
CA ILE A 95 -12.81 -25.68 13.82
C ILE A 95 -14.27 -25.80 13.37
N ARG A 96 -14.81 -24.83 12.61
CA ARG A 96 -16.20 -24.81 12.13
C ARG A 96 -16.29 -25.20 10.66
N GLU A 97 -15.99 -24.27 9.74
CA GLU A 97 -16.16 -24.47 8.30
C GLU A 97 -15.24 -25.56 7.77
N GLU A 98 -14.01 -25.63 8.28
CA GLU A 98 -13.00 -26.60 7.82
C GLU A 98 -12.96 -27.88 8.66
N CYS A 99 -13.77 -27.97 9.71
CA CYS A 99 -13.78 -29.13 10.60
C CYS A 99 -15.21 -29.56 10.94
N ALA A 100 -15.84 -29.02 11.98
CA ALA A 100 -17.09 -29.59 12.50
C ALA A 100 -18.24 -29.71 11.46
N TRP A 101 -18.36 -28.79 10.50
CA TRP A 101 -19.45 -28.82 9.51
C TRP A 101 -19.21 -29.75 8.33
N VAL A 102 -17.96 -30.13 8.06
CA VAL A 102 -17.61 -30.97 6.89
C VAL A 102 -17.37 -32.44 7.25
N HIS A 103 -17.39 -32.78 8.55
CA HIS A 103 -17.21 -34.15 9.00
C HIS A 103 -18.55 -34.76 9.43
N GLU A 104 -18.88 -35.93 8.86
CA GLU A 104 -20.08 -36.68 9.24
C GLU A 104 -19.97 -37.27 10.66
N GLY A 105 -18.78 -37.74 11.05
CA GLY A 105 -18.54 -38.41 12.32
C GLY A 105 -17.95 -37.50 13.41
N LYS A 106 -18.66 -37.38 14.55
CA LYS A 106 -18.20 -36.62 15.74
C LYS A 106 -16.78 -36.98 16.17
N SER A 107 -16.42 -38.28 16.16
CA SER A 107 -15.09 -38.72 16.58
C SER A 107 -13.99 -38.22 15.65
N ALA A 108 -14.19 -38.33 14.32
CA ALA A 108 -13.22 -37.86 13.33
C ALA A 108 -13.05 -36.33 13.38
N ALA A 109 -14.18 -35.60 13.48
CA ALA A 109 -14.19 -34.15 13.64
C ALA A 109 -13.44 -33.71 14.91
N THR A 110 -13.66 -34.41 16.02
CA THR A 110 -13.00 -34.13 17.30
C THR A 110 -11.49 -34.36 17.21
N GLU A 111 -11.04 -35.45 16.60
CA GLU A 111 -9.61 -35.70 16.42
C GLU A 111 -8.96 -34.63 15.53
N LYS A 112 -9.58 -34.26 14.40
CA LYS A 112 -9.04 -33.18 13.55
C LYS A 112 -8.96 -31.87 14.31
N ALA A 113 -10.03 -31.44 14.98
CA ALA A 113 -10.04 -30.20 15.75
C ALA A 113 -8.94 -30.20 16.83
N LYS A 114 -8.77 -31.32 17.54
CA LYS A 114 -7.71 -31.50 18.54
C LYS A 114 -6.31 -31.27 17.93
N TYR A 115 -6.02 -31.88 16.78
CA TYR A 115 -4.72 -31.71 16.10
C TYR A 115 -4.51 -30.29 15.59
N LEU A 116 -5.53 -29.66 15.01
CA LEU A 116 -5.44 -28.27 14.53
C LEU A 116 -5.13 -27.30 15.67
N VAL A 117 -5.85 -27.41 16.78
CA VAL A 117 -5.65 -26.53 17.94
C VAL A 117 -4.30 -26.79 18.60
N ARG A 118 -3.91 -28.07 18.73
CA ARG A 118 -2.59 -28.44 19.24
C ARG A 118 -1.45 -27.87 18.38
N ALA A 119 -1.59 -27.92 17.05
CA ALA A 119 -0.61 -27.33 16.14
C ALA A 119 -0.49 -25.81 16.32
N ALA A 120 -1.60 -25.11 16.58
CA ALA A 120 -1.58 -23.68 16.87
C ALA A 120 -0.94 -23.37 18.23
N VAL A 121 -1.23 -24.16 19.28
CA VAL A 121 -0.58 -24.02 20.59
C VAL A 121 0.94 -24.18 20.46
N LEU A 122 1.39 -25.27 19.84
CA LEU A 122 2.81 -25.63 19.69
C LEU A 122 3.56 -24.79 18.64
N ARG A 123 2.86 -23.94 17.90
CA ARG A 123 3.50 -23.05 16.92
C ARG A 123 4.25 -21.96 17.67
N ASP A 124 5.57 -22.02 17.64
CA ASP A 124 6.38 -20.92 18.11
C ASP A 124 6.20 -19.69 17.24
N ALA A 125 6.16 -18.53 17.90
CA ALA A 125 6.44 -17.27 17.26
C ALA A 125 7.94 -17.18 17.01
N LYS A 126 8.40 -17.70 15.87
CA LYS A 126 9.46 -16.96 15.21
C LYS A 126 8.80 -15.74 14.62
N LEU A 127 8.83 -14.64 15.37
CA LEU A 127 8.72 -13.33 14.75
C LEU A 127 9.70 -13.36 13.58
N PRO A 128 9.25 -13.07 12.34
CA PRO A 128 10.23 -12.80 11.30
C PRO A 128 11.18 -11.75 11.88
N GLU A 129 12.50 -11.94 11.67
CA GLU A 129 13.43 -10.87 12.00
C GLU A 129 12.88 -9.58 11.39
N LEU A 130 12.75 -8.53 12.22
CA LEU A 130 12.42 -7.21 11.71
C LEU A 130 13.49 -6.89 10.67
N LEU A 131 13.08 -6.93 9.41
CA LEU A 131 13.93 -6.50 8.31
C LEU A 131 14.01 -4.99 8.46
N ASP A 132 15.18 -4.50 8.88
CA ASP A 132 15.50 -3.08 8.83
C ASP A 132 15.73 -2.73 7.36
N VAL A 133 14.63 -2.42 6.66
CA VAL A 133 14.65 -2.03 5.26
C VAL A 133 14.95 -0.55 5.21
N GLN A 134 16.09 -0.18 4.63
CA GLN A 134 16.36 1.22 4.32
C GLN A 134 15.36 1.68 3.25
N VAL A 135 14.37 2.44 3.67
CA VAL A 135 13.37 3.05 2.79
C VAL A 135 14.02 4.26 2.11
N ALA A 136 14.02 4.29 0.78
CA ALA A 136 14.34 5.52 0.06
C ALA A 136 13.29 6.59 0.44
N PRO A 137 13.68 7.83 0.82
CA PRO A 137 12.75 8.89 1.22
C PRO A 137 12.07 9.51 -0.01
N SER A 138 11.52 8.69 -0.90
CA SER A 138 10.97 9.10 -2.18
C SER A 138 9.60 8.48 -2.44
N ILE A 139 8.72 9.29 -3.04
CA ILE A 139 7.37 8.90 -3.41
C ILE A 139 7.22 9.05 -4.91
N LEU A 140 6.81 7.97 -5.59
CA LEU A 140 6.35 8.04 -6.96
C LEU A 140 4.83 8.13 -7.01
N ILE A 141 4.31 9.13 -7.70
CA ILE A 141 2.89 9.27 -8.00
C ILE A 141 2.67 9.02 -9.49
N LEU A 142 1.93 7.96 -9.82
CA LEU A 142 1.52 7.62 -11.18
C LEU A 142 0.15 8.24 -11.49
N GLY A 143 0.11 9.28 -12.32
CA GLY A 143 -1.15 9.94 -12.68
C GLY A 143 -0.99 11.29 -13.39
N GLY A 144 -2.13 11.81 -13.85
CA GLY A 144 -2.26 13.12 -14.51
C GLY A 144 -2.56 14.25 -13.53
N GLN A 145 -3.66 15.00 -13.76
CA GLN A 145 -4.05 16.12 -12.88
C GLN A 145 -4.10 15.74 -11.40
N ASP A 146 -4.75 14.62 -11.08
CA ASP A 146 -4.96 14.20 -9.69
C ASP A 146 -3.62 13.88 -8.97
N ALA A 147 -2.58 13.51 -9.72
CA ALA A 147 -1.24 13.32 -9.17
C ALA A 147 -0.55 14.63 -8.80
N LEU A 148 -0.77 15.70 -9.57
CA LEU A 148 -0.26 17.03 -9.26
C LEU A 148 -0.92 17.59 -8.00
N GLU A 149 -2.22 17.34 -7.82
CA GLU A 149 -2.96 17.74 -6.62
C GLU A 149 -2.47 16.96 -5.40
N LEU A 150 -2.32 15.64 -5.51
CA LEU A 150 -1.80 14.81 -4.43
C LEU A 150 -0.36 15.17 -4.03
N ALA A 151 0.49 15.54 -5.00
CA ALA A 151 1.87 15.96 -4.74
C ALA A 151 1.94 17.14 -3.75
N GLN A 152 0.95 18.04 -3.77
CA GLN A 152 0.86 19.15 -2.80
C GLN A 152 0.52 18.65 -1.40
N ASP A 153 -0.41 17.70 -1.29
CA ASP A 153 -0.81 17.11 -0.02
C ASP A 153 0.33 16.30 0.62
N VAL A 154 1.31 15.82 -0.16
CA VAL A 154 2.46 15.06 0.34
C VAL A 154 3.78 15.84 0.40
N ALA A 155 3.82 17.08 -0.10
CA ALA A 155 5.03 17.91 -0.10
C ALA A 155 5.56 18.19 1.32
N ASP A 156 4.67 18.29 2.31
CA ASP A 156 5.01 18.55 3.71
C ASP A 156 5.79 17.40 4.39
N PHE A 157 5.93 16.24 3.74
CA PHE A 157 6.59 15.05 4.31
C PHE A 157 8.10 14.96 4.03
N GLU A 158 8.74 16.02 3.52
CA GLU A 158 10.18 16.08 3.22
C GLU A 158 10.71 14.95 2.30
N ALA A 159 9.83 14.30 1.54
CA ALA A 159 10.17 13.23 0.60
C ALA A 159 10.52 13.79 -0.79
N ASP A 160 11.38 13.09 -1.52
CA ASP A 160 11.67 13.38 -2.93
C ASP A 160 10.50 12.87 -3.78
N ILE A 161 9.75 13.79 -4.39
CA ILE A 161 8.53 13.45 -5.12
C ILE A 161 8.83 13.27 -6.61
N HIS A 162 8.32 12.17 -7.17
CA HIS A 162 8.39 11.90 -8.60
C HIS A 162 6.97 11.73 -9.14
N ILE A 163 6.66 12.35 -10.28
CA ILE A 163 5.37 12.22 -10.94
C ILE A 163 5.59 11.68 -12.34
N LEU A 164 4.99 10.52 -12.64
CA LEU A 164 4.98 9.95 -13.99
C LEU A 164 3.54 9.92 -14.52
N ASN A 165 3.32 10.65 -15.60
CA ASN A 165 2.06 10.67 -16.34
C ASN A 165 2.25 9.93 -17.67
N SER A 166 1.34 9.00 -17.97
CA SER A 166 1.33 8.25 -19.23
C SER A 166 0.89 9.09 -20.42
N ASP A 167 0.05 10.11 -20.19
CA ASP A 167 -0.35 11.01 -21.24
C ASP A 167 0.83 11.94 -21.64
N PRO A 168 0.93 12.33 -22.93
CA PRO A 168 2.03 13.18 -23.40
C PRO A 168 2.05 14.58 -22.75
N TYR A 169 0.93 14.99 -22.17
CA TYR A 169 0.77 16.21 -21.38
C TYR A 169 -0.27 15.95 -20.28
N PHE A 170 -0.40 16.88 -19.34
CA PHE A 170 -1.39 16.76 -18.27
C PHE A 170 -2.70 17.42 -18.70
N LYS A 171 -3.71 16.57 -18.95
CA LYS A 171 -5.05 17.00 -19.36
C LYS A 171 -5.84 17.58 -18.19
N ARG A 172 -6.56 18.66 -18.45
CA ARG A 172 -7.49 19.28 -17.52
C ARG A 172 -8.75 18.41 -17.42
N SER A 173 -9.00 17.92 -16.21
CA SER A 173 -10.14 17.06 -15.89
C SER A 173 -11.34 17.81 -15.31
N SER A 174 -11.20 19.12 -15.00
CA SER A 174 -12.28 19.99 -14.51
C SER A 174 -12.07 21.46 -14.94
N PRO A 175 -13.13 22.24 -15.25
CA PRO A 175 -13.03 23.66 -15.62
C PRO A 175 -12.57 24.57 -14.47
N VAL A 176 -12.54 24.07 -13.23
CA VAL A 176 -12.02 24.81 -12.08
C VAL A 176 -10.51 24.96 -12.26
N GLN A 177 -10.02 26.20 -12.32
CA GLN A 177 -8.58 26.43 -12.32
C GLN A 177 -8.01 25.92 -11.01
N PRO A 178 -7.03 25.00 -11.02
CA PRO A 178 -6.25 24.74 -9.82
C PRO A 178 -5.64 26.07 -9.37
N SER A 179 -5.74 26.36 -8.07
CA SER A 179 -5.25 27.58 -7.45
C SER A 179 -3.73 27.59 -7.39
N PHE A 180 -3.09 27.66 -8.56
CA PHE A 180 -1.68 27.95 -8.71
C PHE A 180 -1.50 29.46 -8.59
N SER A 181 -0.87 29.91 -7.51
CA SER A 181 -0.43 31.30 -7.40
C SER A 181 0.87 31.44 -8.21
N PRO A 182 0.92 32.27 -9.27
CA PRO A 182 2.13 32.42 -10.06
C PRO A 182 3.12 33.27 -9.26
N ALA A 183 4.07 32.62 -8.59
CA ALA A 183 5.24 33.30 -8.08
C ALA A 183 6.17 33.61 -9.26
N SER A 184 6.11 34.87 -9.72
CA SER A 184 7.14 35.53 -10.54
C SER A 184 7.32 35.07 -12.00
N ARG A 185 7.77 36.01 -12.83
CA ARG A 185 8.01 35.84 -14.26
C ARG A 185 9.11 34.79 -14.51
N GLY A 186 8.74 33.63 -15.04
CA GLY A 186 9.65 32.59 -15.52
C GLY A 186 9.22 31.20 -15.05
N SER A 187 8.68 30.39 -15.97
CA SER A 187 7.99 29.10 -15.72
C SER A 187 6.79 29.19 -14.77
N PRO A 188 5.55 28.85 -15.20
CA PRO A 188 4.40 28.80 -14.29
C PRO A 188 4.48 27.68 -13.23
N PHE A 189 5.54 26.85 -13.26
CA PHE A 189 5.74 25.72 -12.36
C PHE A 189 7.18 25.69 -11.84
N GLN A 190 7.36 26.05 -10.57
CA GLN A 190 8.47 25.57 -9.77
C GLN A 190 7.87 24.63 -8.72
N PHE A 191 7.86 23.32 -9.00
CA PHE A 191 7.86 22.35 -7.92
C PHE A 191 9.30 22.32 -7.43
N GLU A 192 9.64 23.08 -6.38
CA GLU A 192 11.01 23.04 -5.84
C GLU A 192 11.38 21.62 -5.38
N ASP A 193 10.38 20.80 -5.03
CA ASP A 193 10.55 19.48 -4.40
C ASP A 193 9.99 18.28 -5.20
N ALA A 194 9.53 18.47 -6.46
CA ALA A 194 9.03 17.36 -7.27
C ALA A 194 9.54 17.34 -8.72
N SER A 195 9.95 16.16 -9.18
CA SER A 195 10.24 15.90 -10.59
C SER A 195 8.97 15.45 -11.32
N VAL A 196 8.72 16.02 -12.50
CA VAL A 196 7.49 15.77 -13.26
C VAL A 196 7.85 15.31 -14.67
N THR A 197 7.30 14.17 -15.08
CA THR A 197 7.51 13.59 -16.40
C THR A 197 6.18 13.21 -17.03
N SER A 198 5.93 13.70 -18.25
CA SER A 198 4.82 13.27 -19.11
C SER A 198 5.29 12.32 -20.19
N GLY A 199 4.34 11.58 -20.78
CA GLY A 199 4.59 10.59 -21.82
C GLY A 199 5.42 9.39 -21.34
N ALA A 200 5.38 9.08 -20.04
CA ALA A 200 6.12 7.95 -19.47
C ALA A 200 5.31 6.66 -19.60
N LYS A 201 5.93 5.67 -20.23
CA LYS A 201 5.42 4.31 -20.33
C LYS A 201 6.15 3.43 -19.33
N ILE A 202 5.45 3.02 -18.27
CA ILE A 202 6.01 2.11 -17.26
C ILE A 202 6.24 0.74 -17.91
N MET A 203 7.48 0.27 -17.85
CA MET A 203 7.90 -1.02 -18.38
C MET A 203 7.88 -2.10 -17.31
N GLY A 204 8.23 -1.75 -16.07
CA GLY A 204 8.25 -2.68 -14.96
C GLY A 204 8.34 -1.99 -13.60
N ILE A 205 7.73 -2.63 -12.59
CA ILE A 205 7.88 -2.28 -11.18
C ILE A 205 8.32 -3.55 -10.45
N SER A 206 9.52 -3.49 -9.87
CA SER A 206 10.12 -4.57 -9.07
C SER A 206 10.52 -4.05 -7.69
N GLY A 207 10.84 -4.97 -6.77
CA GLY A 207 11.12 -4.65 -5.37
C GLY A 207 9.87 -4.63 -4.50
N ASP A 208 10.08 -4.26 -3.24
CA ASP A 208 9.10 -4.30 -2.15
C ASP A 208 9.07 -2.94 -1.42
N LEU A 209 8.18 -2.80 -0.43
CA LEU A 209 8.01 -1.59 0.37
C LEU A 209 9.38 -1.04 0.84
N GLY A 210 9.73 0.16 0.39
CA GLY A 210 10.98 0.84 0.73
C GLY A 210 12.08 0.79 -0.32
N ASP A 211 12.08 -0.18 -1.24
CA ASP A 211 13.09 -0.34 -2.30
C ASP A 211 12.45 -0.80 -3.61
N PHE A 212 11.52 0.00 -4.13
CA PHE A 212 11.00 -0.21 -5.47
C PHE A 212 12.00 0.27 -6.51
N THR A 213 12.06 -0.48 -7.61
CA THR A 213 12.73 -0.07 -8.84
C THR A 213 11.68 0.03 -9.94
N VAL A 214 11.54 1.24 -10.49
CA VAL A 214 10.57 1.56 -11.53
C VAL A 214 11.30 1.87 -12.82
N GLU A 215 11.11 1.02 -13.82
CA GLU A 215 11.66 1.18 -15.16
C GLU A 215 10.59 1.78 -16.07
N PHE A 216 10.93 2.86 -16.78
CA PHE A 216 10.01 3.51 -17.69
C PHE A 216 10.73 4.03 -18.93
N GLU A 217 9.97 4.09 -20.02
CA GLU A 217 10.42 4.63 -21.30
C GLU A 217 9.69 5.96 -21.55
N THR A 218 10.41 6.95 -22.05
CA THR A 218 9.84 8.20 -22.55
C THR A 218 10.15 8.32 -24.04
N GLY A 219 9.18 8.84 -24.80
CA GLY A 219 9.37 9.15 -26.22
C GLY A 219 9.65 10.64 -26.44
N ARG A 220 9.37 11.10 -27.65
CA ARG A 220 9.45 12.51 -28.02
C ARG A 220 8.60 13.37 -27.09
N ARG A 221 9.23 14.33 -26.40
CA ARG A 221 8.54 15.18 -25.42
C ARG A 221 9.20 16.54 -25.28
N ILE A 222 8.46 17.45 -24.66
CA ILE A 222 8.96 18.75 -24.23
C ILE A 222 8.91 18.75 -22.70
N ASP A 223 10.08 18.78 -22.08
CA ASP A 223 10.26 18.80 -20.64
C ASP A 223 9.62 20.06 -20.07
N ILE A 224 8.53 19.87 -19.34
CA ILE A 224 7.76 20.97 -18.78
C ILE A 224 8.54 21.76 -17.74
N SER A 225 9.43 21.11 -16.99
CA SER A 225 10.22 21.78 -15.96
C SER A 225 11.19 22.82 -16.56
N LYS A 226 11.55 22.64 -17.84
CA LYS A 226 12.47 23.51 -18.58
C LYS A 226 11.77 24.42 -19.58
N CYS A 227 10.54 24.11 -19.99
CA CYS A 227 9.83 24.88 -21.02
C CYS A 227 9.41 26.27 -20.49
N VAL A 228 9.68 27.31 -21.27
CA VAL A 228 9.35 28.71 -20.93
C VAL A 228 8.22 29.31 -21.78
N ASP A 229 7.45 28.45 -22.46
CA ASP A 229 6.27 28.85 -23.26
C ASP A 229 6.56 29.91 -24.35
N CYS A 230 7.73 29.86 -24.99
CA CYS A 230 8.15 30.88 -25.97
C CYS A 230 7.72 30.61 -27.42
N GLU A 231 7.08 29.46 -27.69
CA GLU A 231 6.52 29.05 -28.99
C GLU A 231 7.48 28.95 -30.20
N LYS A 232 8.77 29.31 -30.06
CA LYS A 232 9.79 29.22 -31.12
C LYS A 232 9.85 27.85 -31.81
N CYS A 233 9.67 26.77 -31.05
CA CYS A 233 9.70 25.42 -31.58
C CYS A 233 8.56 25.13 -32.56
N ILE A 234 7.38 25.73 -32.37
CA ILE A 234 6.25 25.63 -33.30
C ILE A 234 6.58 26.36 -34.59
N GLU A 235 7.11 27.58 -34.48
CA GLU A 235 7.39 28.44 -35.63
C GLU A 235 8.38 27.81 -36.62
N VAL A 236 9.40 27.12 -36.10
CA VAL A 236 10.45 26.50 -36.94
C VAL A 236 10.13 25.09 -37.42
N CYS A 237 9.06 24.45 -36.94
CA CYS A 237 8.79 23.04 -37.26
C CYS A 237 8.27 22.90 -38.70
N PRO A 238 9.03 22.29 -39.65
CA PRO A 238 8.63 22.21 -41.05
C PRO A 238 7.39 21.33 -41.25
N GLU A 239 7.26 20.26 -40.46
CA GLU A 239 6.16 19.30 -40.53
C GLU A 239 4.93 19.71 -39.72
N LYS A 240 5.01 20.83 -38.98
CA LYS A 240 3.98 21.26 -38.02
C LYS A 240 3.60 20.13 -37.05
N ALA A 241 4.60 19.38 -36.59
CA ALA A 241 4.46 18.26 -35.67
C ALA A 241 4.30 18.70 -34.20
N ILE A 242 4.60 19.96 -33.89
CA ILE A 242 4.50 20.51 -32.54
C ILE A 242 3.20 21.32 -32.42
N SER A 243 2.39 21.00 -31.41
CA SER A 243 1.14 21.73 -31.15
C SER A 243 0.87 21.90 -29.66
N ARG A 244 0.06 22.91 -29.34
CA ARG A 244 -0.42 23.20 -27.99
C ARG A 244 -1.83 22.60 -27.82
N PRO A 245 -2.04 21.63 -26.92
CA PRO A 245 -3.37 21.11 -26.61
C PRO A 245 -4.23 22.18 -25.92
N ASP A 246 -5.50 22.30 -26.33
CA ASP A 246 -6.45 23.26 -25.77
C ASP A 246 -6.90 22.89 -24.34
N ASP A 247 -6.86 21.61 -24.02
CA ASP A 247 -7.29 21.04 -22.75
C ASP A 247 -6.13 20.79 -21.79
N SER A 248 -4.95 21.38 -22.03
CA SER A 248 -3.84 21.24 -21.09
C SER A 248 -4.07 22.06 -19.81
N ILE A 249 -3.69 21.49 -18.66
CA ILE A 249 -3.75 22.18 -17.35
C ILE A 249 -2.85 23.42 -17.34
N PHE A 250 -1.76 23.37 -18.11
CA PHE A 250 -0.73 24.39 -18.16
C PHE A 250 -0.19 24.52 -19.59
N PRO A 251 0.58 25.57 -19.91
CA PRO A 251 1.22 25.65 -21.21
C PRO A 251 2.13 24.44 -21.44
N SER A 252 1.71 23.53 -22.32
CA SER A 252 2.44 22.33 -22.70
C SER A 252 2.33 22.10 -24.18
N TYR A 253 3.29 21.38 -24.72
CA TYR A 253 3.38 21.10 -26.14
C TYR A 253 3.54 19.61 -26.36
N ILE A 254 2.89 19.10 -27.39
CA ILE A 254 3.03 17.72 -27.83
C ILE A 254 3.85 17.67 -29.12
N ILE A 255 4.64 16.61 -29.26
CA ILE A 255 5.34 16.30 -30.51
C ILE A 255 4.64 15.08 -31.11
N SER A 256 3.97 15.27 -32.24
CA SER A 256 3.23 14.19 -32.89
C SER A 256 4.15 13.26 -33.70
N ASP A 257 3.57 12.17 -34.19
CA ASP A 257 4.16 11.21 -35.12
C ASP A 257 4.63 11.79 -36.47
N LYS A 258 4.23 13.03 -36.80
CA LYS A 258 4.72 13.78 -37.98
C LYS A 258 6.16 14.22 -37.84
N CYS A 259 6.73 14.16 -36.64
CA CYS A 259 8.10 14.57 -36.39
C CYS A 259 9.08 13.65 -37.15
N THR A 260 9.99 14.27 -37.90
CA THR A 260 11.03 13.59 -38.70
C THR A 260 12.40 13.62 -38.02
N ASP A 261 12.47 14.02 -36.75
CA ASP A 261 13.72 14.17 -35.98
C ASP A 261 14.76 15.11 -36.61
N CYS A 262 14.31 16.14 -37.34
CA CYS A 262 15.21 17.09 -38.02
C CYS A 262 16.02 18.01 -37.09
N GLY A 263 15.65 18.14 -35.80
CA GLY A 263 16.41 18.88 -34.80
C GLY A 263 16.28 20.42 -34.82
N GLU A 264 15.53 21.01 -35.75
CA GLU A 264 15.35 22.47 -35.85
C GLU A 264 14.78 23.08 -34.56
N CYS A 265 13.80 22.40 -33.95
CA CYS A 265 13.20 22.83 -32.70
C CYS A 265 14.19 22.79 -31.53
N GLN A 266 15.08 21.78 -31.46
CA GLN A 266 16.11 21.68 -30.43
C GLN A 266 17.11 22.84 -30.54
N THR A 267 17.47 23.22 -31.77
CA THR A 267 18.41 24.32 -32.04
C THR A 267 17.90 25.67 -31.55
N VAL A 268 16.60 25.94 -31.69
CA VAL A 268 16.00 27.21 -31.25
C VAL A 268 15.53 27.22 -29.80
N CYS A 269 15.52 26.07 -29.12
CA CYS A 269 15.04 25.96 -27.74
C CYS A 269 16.06 26.56 -26.76
N PRO A 270 15.74 27.69 -26.09
CA PRO A 270 16.72 28.38 -25.24
C PRO A 270 17.03 27.63 -23.94
N THR A 271 16.19 26.67 -23.55
CA THR A 271 16.31 25.93 -22.28
C THR A 271 16.65 24.46 -22.45
N GLY A 272 16.82 23.99 -23.69
CA GLY A 272 17.07 22.57 -23.96
C GLY A 272 15.92 21.64 -23.55
N ALA A 273 14.68 22.13 -23.52
CA ALA A 273 13.52 21.36 -23.08
C ALA A 273 13.09 20.26 -24.07
N ILE A 274 13.60 20.23 -25.30
CA ILE A 274 13.11 19.35 -26.35
C ILE A 274 13.90 18.05 -26.42
N GLN A 275 13.20 16.93 -26.24
CA GLN A 275 13.72 15.58 -26.39
C GLN A 275 13.03 14.89 -27.59
N LEU A 276 13.84 14.47 -28.58
CA LEU A 276 13.36 13.79 -29.79
C LEU A 276 13.70 12.29 -29.81
N GLU A 277 14.61 11.86 -28.94
CA GLU A 277 15.00 10.47 -28.83
C GLU A 277 14.22 9.79 -27.71
N SER A 278 13.93 8.51 -27.88
CA SER A 278 13.38 7.70 -26.79
C SER A 278 14.47 7.43 -25.75
N GLU A 279 14.14 7.60 -24.49
CA GLU A 279 15.04 7.36 -23.37
C GLU A 279 14.39 6.38 -22.40
N THR A 280 15.17 5.39 -21.97
CA THR A 280 14.78 4.49 -20.86
C THR A 280 15.48 4.96 -19.60
N ASP A 281 14.72 5.07 -18.53
CA ASP A 281 15.22 5.56 -17.25
C ASP A 281 14.68 4.68 -16.10
N THR A 282 15.34 4.75 -14.95
CA THR A 282 15.05 3.93 -13.78
C THR A 282 15.01 4.79 -12.53
N LEU A 283 13.92 4.70 -11.77
CA LEU A 283 13.77 5.37 -10.47
C LEU A 283 13.84 4.37 -9.32
N LYS A 284 14.60 4.74 -8.29
CA LYS A 284 14.61 4.07 -6.98
C LYS A 284 13.63 4.80 -6.06
N ILE A 285 12.59 4.08 -5.64
CA ILE A 285 11.41 4.66 -5.01
C ILE A 285 11.09 3.94 -3.72
N GLY A 286 10.85 4.67 -2.64
CA GLY A 286 10.40 4.06 -1.39
C GLY A 286 8.96 3.57 -1.49
N GLN A 287 8.07 4.40 -2.06
CA GLN A 287 6.64 4.13 -2.11
C GLN A 287 5.98 4.60 -3.40
N ILE A 288 4.95 3.87 -3.84
CA ILE A 288 4.24 4.17 -5.08
C ILE A 288 2.77 4.44 -4.77
N ILE A 289 2.27 5.59 -5.21
CA ILE A 289 0.85 5.92 -5.23
C ILE A 289 0.41 5.96 -6.69
N THR A 290 -0.71 5.33 -7.02
CA THR A 290 -1.15 5.23 -8.42
C THR A 290 -2.64 5.52 -8.58
N PHE A 291 -2.94 6.33 -9.59
CA PHE A 291 -4.29 6.55 -10.12
C PHE A 291 -4.60 5.60 -11.29
N TYR A 292 -3.59 4.88 -11.78
CA TYR A 292 -3.75 3.85 -12.81
C TYR A 292 -4.01 2.47 -12.19
N ASP A 293 -4.55 1.57 -13.02
CA ASP A 293 -4.72 0.16 -12.67
C ASP A 293 -3.36 -0.54 -12.60
N THR A 294 -2.96 -0.95 -11.40
CA THR A 294 -1.78 -1.79 -11.16
C THR A 294 -2.17 -3.05 -10.42
N THR A 295 -1.29 -4.06 -10.44
CA THR A 295 -1.44 -5.24 -9.58
C THR A 295 -1.30 -4.82 -8.12
N PRO A 296 -2.28 -5.13 -7.23
CA PRO A 296 -2.17 -4.80 -5.81
C PRO A 296 -0.93 -5.44 -5.19
N ARG A 297 -0.10 -4.64 -4.54
CA ARG A 297 1.09 -5.05 -3.78
C ARG A 297 1.23 -4.15 -2.56
N GLU A 298 1.84 -4.67 -1.51
CA GLU A 298 2.23 -3.86 -0.36
C GLU A 298 3.18 -2.74 -0.80
N GLY A 299 3.01 -1.52 -0.28
CA GLY A 299 3.75 -0.33 -0.72
C GLY A 299 3.31 0.29 -2.07
N VAL A 300 2.34 -0.32 -2.78
CA VAL A 300 1.71 0.23 -3.98
C VAL A 300 0.24 0.56 -3.69
N TYR A 301 -0.04 1.84 -3.50
CA TYR A 301 -1.35 2.32 -3.07
C TYR A 301 -2.17 2.82 -4.26
N LYS A 302 -3.24 2.10 -4.61
CA LYS A 302 -4.17 2.52 -5.65
C LYS A 302 -5.28 3.40 -5.09
N ILE A 303 -5.45 4.59 -5.66
CA ILE A 303 -6.57 5.49 -5.37
C ILE A 303 -7.68 5.22 -6.40
N LYS A 304 -8.86 4.77 -5.93
CA LYS A 304 -9.95 4.29 -6.80
C LYS A 304 -10.93 5.39 -7.24
N SER A 305 -10.86 6.59 -6.68
CA SER A 305 -11.72 7.72 -7.03
C SER A 305 -11.06 9.04 -6.64
N LYS A 306 -11.56 10.16 -7.17
CA LYS A 306 -11.27 11.54 -6.68
C LYS A 306 -11.82 11.79 -5.26
N ASP A 307 -11.90 10.76 -4.44
CA ASP A 307 -12.26 10.87 -3.05
C ASP A 307 -11.05 11.40 -2.28
N ARG A 308 -11.18 12.66 -1.86
CA ARG A 308 -10.15 13.37 -1.11
C ARG A 308 -9.76 12.63 0.17
N LEU A 309 -10.70 11.91 0.81
CA LEU A 309 -10.42 11.12 2.02
C LEU A 309 -9.55 9.91 1.72
N GLN A 310 -9.76 9.23 0.58
CA GLN A 310 -8.89 8.12 0.17
C GLN A 310 -7.50 8.60 -0.22
N SER A 311 -7.42 9.76 -0.87
CA SER A 311 -6.14 10.39 -1.25
C SER A 311 -5.35 10.81 -0.01
N GLN A 312 -6.00 11.43 0.97
CA GLN A 312 -5.41 11.78 2.26
C GLN A 312 -5.02 10.56 3.10
N ALA A 313 -5.82 9.49 3.08
CA ALA A 313 -5.46 8.26 3.78
C ALA A 313 -4.27 7.54 3.12
N ALA A 314 -4.18 7.55 1.79
CA ALA A 314 -3.02 7.02 1.07
C ALA A 314 -1.77 7.88 1.32
N ALA A 315 -1.90 9.20 1.25
CA ALA A 315 -0.86 10.16 1.62
C ALA A 315 -0.38 9.95 3.07
N LEU A 316 -1.31 9.81 4.02
CA LEU A 316 -0.99 9.58 5.43
C LEU A 316 -0.31 8.22 5.64
N LYS A 317 -0.76 7.15 4.97
CA LYS A 317 -0.08 5.85 5.02
C LYS A 317 1.32 5.93 4.43
N ALA A 318 1.48 6.66 3.32
CA ALA A 318 2.78 6.89 2.73
C ALA A 318 3.70 7.66 3.70
N ALA A 319 3.18 8.71 4.33
CA ALA A 319 3.89 9.48 5.34
C ALA A 319 4.24 8.66 6.60
N LEU A 320 3.33 7.83 7.10
CA LEU A 320 3.57 6.97 8.26
C LEU A 320 4.69 5.97 8.01
N ASN A 321 4.76 5.40 6.80
CA ASN A 321 5.86 4.53 6.40
C ASN A 321 7.20 5.27 6.21
N LEU A 322 7.17 6.61 6.10
CA LEU A 322 8.36 7.46 6.14
C LEU A 322 8.75 7.87 7.57
N GLN A 323 7.88 7.68 8.58
CA GLN A 323 8.18 8.01 9.97
C GLN A 323 9.24 7.05 10.53
N GLY A 324 10.47 7.53 10.50
CA GLY A 324 11.71 6.79 10.76
C GLY A 324 12.90 7.44 10.04
N TYR A 325 12.62 8.17 8.96
CA TYR A 325 13.60 8.94 8.20
C TYR A 325 13.57 10.42 8.62
N LYS A 326 14.73 10.98 8.95
CA LYS A 326 14.95 12.44 8.97
C LYS A 326 15.85 12.77 7.78
N LYS A 327 15.43 13.70 6.92
CA LYS A 327 16.30 14.25 5.88
C LYS A 327 17.46 14.94 6.59
N GLU A 328 18.68 14.39 6.48
CA GLU A 328 19.86 15.15 6.90
C GLU A 328 19.99 16.34 5.93
N ARG A 329 19.80 17.55 6.48
CA ARG A 329 19.96 18.82 5.77
C ARG A 329 21.43 19.15 5.52
#